data_AF-A0A1H5CWU5-F1
#
_entry.id   AF-A0A1H5CWU5-F1
#
_cell.length_a   1.000
_cell.length_b   1.000
_cell.length_c   1.000
_cell.angle_alpha   90.00
_cell.angle_beta   90.00
_cell.angle_gamma   90.00
#
_symmetry.space_group_name_H-M   'P 1'
#
loop_
_entity.id
_entity.type
_entity.pdbx_description
1 polymer ?
#
loop_
_entity_poly.entity_id
_entity_poly.type
_entity_poly.pdbx_seq_one_letter_code
_entity_poly.pdbx_strand_id
1 'polypeptide(L)' 'MDCQDLVELVTAYLEDGLDPTARDRFETHLGICPGCANYLEQMEQTVHTLGELPAEKLDPALRDRLLAAFREWR' A
#
# COMPACT_ATOMS: atom_id res chain seq x y z
N MET A 1 -9.50 -9.56 15.42
CA MET A 1 -8.57 -10.48 14.74
C MET A 1 -7.39 -10.69 15.66
N ASP A 2 -6.67 -11.80 15.53
CA ASP A 2 -5.42 -11.99 16.26
C ASP A 2 -4.22 -11.42 15.47
N CYS A 3 -3.01 -11.56 16.03
CA CYS A 3 -1.81 -11.03 15.38
C CYS A 3 -1.48 -11.77 14.07
N GLN A 4 -1.82 -13.05 13.95
CA GLN A 4 -1.54 -13.84 12.76
C GLN A 4 -2.43 -13.37 11.61
N ASP A 5 -3.73 -13.24 11.86
CA ASP A 5 -4.70 -12.67 10.91
C ASP A 5 -4.23 -11.29 10.39
N LEU A 6 -3.74 -10.42 11.29
CA LEU A 6 -3.27 -9.09 10.93
C LEU A 6 -2.05 -9.14 10.01
N VAL A 7 -1.06 -9.98 10.34
CA VAL A 7 0.13 -10.16 9.51
C VAL A 7 -0.24 -10.67 8.12
N GLU A 8 -1.19 -11.59 8.02
CA GLU A 8 -1.67 -12.12 6.74
C GLU A 8 -2.40 -11.04 5.90
N LEU A 9 -3.07 -10.08 6.55
CA LEU A 9 -3.84 -9.03 5.88
C LEU A 9 -3.07 -7.73 5.62
N VAL A 10 -1.83 -7.60 6.08
CA VAL A 10 -1.08 -6.32 6.03
C VAL A 10 -0.93 -5.77 4.61
N THR A 11 -0.66 -6.64 3.62
CA THR A 11 -0.53 -6.21 2.22
C THR A 11 -1.86 -5.70 1.68
N ALA A 12 -2.96 -6.41 1.94
CA ALA A 12 -4.28 -5.98 1.52
C ALA A 12 -4.70 -4.67 2.22
N TYR A 13 -4.26 -4.42 3.46
CA TYR A 13 -4.47 -3.13 4.12
C TYR A 13 -3.68 -2.00 3.43
N LEU A 14 -2.40 -2.21 3.14
CA LEU A 14 -1.52 -1.22 2.49
C LEU A 14 -1.95 -0.89 1.04
N GLU A 15 -2.59 -1.83 0.36
CA GLU A 15 -3.08 -1.68 -1.02
C GLU A 15 -4.56 -1.26 -1.11
N ASP A 16 -5.16 -0.85 0.02
CA ASP A 16 -6.60 -0.48 0.12
C ASP A 16 -7.56 -1.58 -0.39
N GLY A 17 -7.16 -2.85 -0.27
CA GLY A 17 -7.88 -4.02 -0.75
C GLY A 17 -8.81 -4.70 0.27
N LEU A 18 -8.84 -4.22 1.52
CA LEU A 18 -9.76 -4.75 2.55
C LEU A 18 -11.18 -4.24 2.36
N ASP A 19 -12.17 -5.12 2.57
CA ASP A 19 -13.54 -4.67 2.76
C ASP A 19 -13.68 -3.83 4.05
N PRO A 20 -14.74 -3.00 4.18
CA PRO A 20 -14.88 -2.11 5.34
C PRO A 20 -14.89 -2.83 6.70
N THR A 21 -15.47 -4.03 6.77
CA THR A 21 -15.56 -4.79 8.03
C THR A 21 -14.19 -5.35 8.41
N ALA A 22 -13.44 -5.85 7.44
CA ALA A 22 -12.07 -6.33 7.64
C ALA A 22 -11.15 -5.17 8.05
N ARG A 23 -11.29 -4.00 7.42
CA ARG A 23 -10.53 -2.80 7.74
C ARG A 23 -10.78 -2.32 9.17
N ASP A 24 -12.03 -2.21 9.59
CA ASP A 24 -12.38 -1.82 10.96
C ASP A 24 -11.77 -2.77 12.00
N ARG A 25 -11.80 -4.08 11.74
CA ARG A 25 -11.20 -5.10 12.63
C ARG A 25 -9.67 -5.01 12.67
N PHE A 26 -9.04 -4.66 11.56
CA PHE A 26 -7.60 -4.45 11.43
C PHE A 26 -7.15 -3.23 12.24
N GLU A 27 -7.79 -2.07 12.00
CA GLU A 27 -7.51 -0.81 12.70
C GLU A 27 -7.78 -0.93 14.21
N THR A 28 -8.86 -1.62 14.59
CA THR A 28 -9.14 -1.93 16.00
C THR A 28 -8.00 -2.72 16.65
N HIS A 29 -7.42 -3.70 15.94
CA HIS A 29 -6.31 -4.48 16.47
C HIS A 29 -5.04 -3.64 16.63
N LEU A 30 -4.72 -2.78 15.66
CA LEU A 30 -3.58 -1.86 15.75
C LEU A 30 -3.67 -0.95 17.00
N GLY A 31 -4.88 -0.52 17.37
CA GLY A 31 -5.10 0.29 18.56
C GLY A 31 -4.87 -0.41 19.90
N ILE A 32 -4.83 -1.75 19.94
CA ILE A 32 -4.70 -2.54 21.17
C ILE A 32 -3.39 -3.32 21.26
N CYS A 33 -2.67 -3.51 20.15
CA CYS A 33 -1.46 -4.31 20.08
C CYS A 33 -0.28 -3.48 19.55
N PRO A 34 0.60 -2.99 20.45
CA PRO A 34 1.80 -2.24 20.03
C PRO A 34 2.73 -3.03 19.11
N GLY A 35 2.79 -4.36 19.26
CA GLY A 35 3.61 -5.21 18.40
C GLY A 35 3.15 -5.19 16.94
N CYS A 36 1.84 -5.22 16.70
CA CYS A 36 1.28 -5.15 15.35
C CYS A 36 1.33 -3.73 14.77
N ALA A 37 1.22 -2.69 15.61
CA ALA A 37 1.47 -1.32 15.17
C ALA A 37 2.92 -1.13 14.67
N ASN A 38 3.90 -1.64 15.43
CA ASN A 38 5.30 -1.63 15.00
C ASN A 38 5.54 -2.47 13.74
N TYR A 39 4.84 -3.60 13.61
CA TYR A 39 4.93 -4.43 12.40
C TYR A 39 4.42 -3.68 11.16
N LEU A 40 3.30 -2.97 11.28
CA LEU A 40 2.79 -2.13 10.18
C LEU A 40 3.82 -1.06 9.79
N GLU A 41 4.40 -0.34 10.76
CA GLU A 41 5.44 0.68 10.49
C GLU A 41 6.64 0.07 9.75
N GLN A 42 7.09 -1.13 10.13
CA GLN A 42 8.17 -1.84 9.44
C GLN A 42 7.82 -2.18 7.99
N MET A 43 6.58 -2.59 7.74
CA MET A 43 6.11 -2.89 6.38
C MET A 43 6.01 -1.61 5.54
N GLU A 44 5.51 -0.51 6.10
CA GLU A 44 5.49 0.81 5.44
C GLU A 44 6.91 1.29 5.08
N GLN A 45 7.87 1.16 5.99
CA GLN A 45 9.28 1.47 5.73
C GLN A 45 9.87 0.59 4.62
N THR A 46 9.53 -0.70 4.61
CA THR A 46 9.99 -1.64 3.57
C THR A 46 9.46 -1.24 2.20
N VAL A 47 8.15 -0.93 2.10
CA VAL A 47 7.52 -0.46 0.86
C VAL A 47 8.17 0.83 0.39
N HIS A 48 8.36 1.80 1.29
CA HIS A 48 9.00 3.08 0.96
C HIS A 48 10.42 2.86 0.42
N THR A 49 11.25 2.11 1.13
CA THR A 49 12.64 1.82 0.74
C THR A 49 12.73 1.14 -0.62
N LEU A 50 11.86 0.17 -0.90
CA LEU A 50 11.83 -0.49 -2.21
C LEU A 50 11.29 0.43 -3.32
N GLY A 51 10.40 1.36 -2.99
CA GLY A 51 9.87 2.36 -3.92
C GLY A 51 10.88 3.42 -4.35
N GLU A 52 11.97 3.62 -3.61
CA GLU A 52 13.05 4.53 -3.99
C GLU A 52 14.00 3.96 -5.05
N LEU A 53 13.91 2.64 -5.31
CA LEU A 53 14.71 2.01 -6.34
C LEU A 53 14.37 2.61 -7.72
N PRO A 54 15.37 2.79 -8.61
CA PRO A 54 15.12 3.33 -9.94
C PRO A 54 14.05 2.51 -10.66
N ALA A 55 12.89 3.13 -10.88
CA ALA A 55 11.84 2.51 -11.67
C ALA A 55 12.35 2.24 -13.09
N GLU A 56 11.87 1.17 -13.70
CA GLU A 56 12.07 0.96 -15.12
C GLU A 56 11.53 2.17 -15.87
N LYS A 57 12.40 2.85 -16.61
CA LYS A 57 12.02 4.07 -17.31
C LYS A 57 11.02 3.68 -18.39
N LEU A 58 9.82 4.26 -18.32
CA LEU A 58 8.88 4.20 -19.43
C LEU A 58 9.58 4.70 -20.71
N ASP A 59 9.32 4.00 -21.81
CA ASP A 59 9.72 4.48 -23.14
C ASP A 59 9.27 5.95 -23.28
N PRO A 60 10.18 6.89 -23.63
CA PRO A 60 9.84 8.30 -23.71
C PRO A 60 8.66 8.60 -24.65
N ALA A 61 8.55 7.88 -25.78
CA ALA A 61 7.45 8.06 -26.72
C ALA A 61 6.12 7.55 -26.15
N LEU A 62 6.15 6.46 -25.36
CA LEU A 62 4.97 6.01 -24.61
C LEU A 62 4.54 7.04 -23.57
N ARG A 63 5.50 7.58 -22.80
CA ARG A 63 5.24 8.63 -21.80
C ARG A 63 4.59 9.86 -22.42
N ASP A 64 5.12 10.34 -23.54
CA ASP A 64 4.60 11.53 -24.22
C ASP A 64 3.18 11.31 -24.77
N ARG A 65 2.90 10.12 -25.31
CA ARG A 65 1.55 9.72 -25.74
C ARG A 65 0.56 9.69 -24.57
N LEU A 66 0.95 9.12 -23.43
CA LEU A 66 0.11 9.10 -22.22
C LEU A 66 -0.18 10.52 -21.73
N LEU A 67 0.84 11.38 -21.65
CA LEU A 67 0.67 12.77 -21.24
C LEU A 67 -0.20 13.59 -22.19
N ALA A 68 -0.13 13.33 -23.50
CA ALA A 68 -1.03 13.95 -24.48
C ALA A 68 -2.49 13.50 -24.25
N ALA A 69 -2.72 12.19 -24.10
CA ALA A 69 -4.06 11.66 -23.86
C ALA A 69 -4.71 12.21 -22.58
N PHE A 70 -3.95 12.31 -21.48
CA PHE A 70 -4.48 12.88 -20.23
C PHE A 70 -4.77 14.39 -20.31
N ARG A 71 -4.06 15.15 -21.15
CA ARG A 71 -4.34 16.58 -21.36
C ARG A 71 -5.64 16.84 -22.12
N GLU A 72 -6.05 15.91 -22.96
CA GLU A 72 -7.29 15.99 -23.74
C GLU A 72 -8.49 15.36 -23.00
N TRP A 73 -8.24 14.76 -21.83
CA TRP A 73 -9.26 14.08 -21.05
C TRP A 73 -10.13 15.09 -20.28
N ARG A 74 -11.46 14.94 -20.44
CA ARG A 74 -12.50 15.76 -19.80
C ARG A 74 -13.45 14.87 -19.01
#